data_AF-A0A2V6NV00-F1
#
_entry.id   AF-A0A2V6NV00-F1
#
_cell.length_a   1.000
_cell.length_b   1.000
_cell.length_c   1.000
_cell.angle_alpha   90.00
_cell.angle_beta   90.00
_cell.angle_gamma   90.00
#
_symmetry.space_group_name_H-M   'P 1'
#
loop_
_entity.id
_entity.type
_entity.pdbx_description
1 polymer ?
#
loop_
_entity_poly.entity_id
_entity_poly.type
_entity_poly.pdbx_seq_one_letter_code
_entity_poly.pdbx_strand_id
1 'polypeptide(L)'
;MKKLLVSAMVACCMMVVIASAHAAQAGKSEAKPAKPAMSKFLIISPHTEEECLQTLDNVKAMGPNALSKWDFGCKDGDHTGYMIVMASSSEEALKNVPESVRDKAKAVKVHRFTAAELKSIHEKMKS
;
A
#
# COMPACT_ATOMS: atom_id res chain seq x y z
N MET A 1 49.05 49.66 30.26
CA MET A 1 49.31 50.58 31.39
C MET A 1 47.98 51.12 31.89
N LYS A 2 47.75 51.06 33.22
CA LYS A 2 46.74 51.79 34.03
C LYS A 2 45.26 51.40 33.74
N LYS A 3 44.64 50.46 34.47
CA LYS A 3 44.06 50.53 35.84
C LYS A 3 43.15 51.74 36.05
N LEU A 4 42.05 51.50 36.80
CA LEU A 4 41.14 52.39 37.56
C LEU A 4 39.70 52.31 37.03
N LEU A 5 38.61 52.09 37.79
CA LEU A 5 38.29 52.05 39.23
C LEU A 5 36.92 51.31 39.38
N VAL A 6 36.77 50.37 40.31
CA VAL A 6 35.98 50.47 41.57
C VAL A 6 34.47 50.64 41.31
N SER A 7 33.70 49.55 41.38
CA SER A 7 32.96 49.10 42.57
C SER A 7 31.97 50.13 43.13
N ALA A 8 30.68 49.87 42.91
CA ALA A 8 29.64 50.31 43.82
C ALA A 8 28.75 49.10 44.12
N MET A 9 28.82 48.66 45.38
CA MET A 9 27.79 47.88 46.07
C MET A 9 26.41 48.56 45.97
N VAL A 10 25.38 47.84 46.45
CA VAL A 10 23.96 48.21 46.64
C VAL A 10 23.09 47.51 45.59
N ALA A 11 22.15 46.63 45.91
CA ALA A 11 21.70 46.11 47.18
C ALA A 11 20.95 44.78 46.93
N CYS A 12 21.04 43.91 47.94
CA CYS A 12 19.93 43.14 48.50
C CYS A 12 18.60 43.22 47.72
N CYS A 13 18.20 42.11 47.10
CA CYS A 13 16.92 41.46 47.37
C CYS A 13 16.88 40.14 46.62
N MET A 14 16.91 39.04 47.38
CA MET A 14 16.44 37.75 46.91
C MET A 14 15.03 37.91 46.36
N MET A 15 14.84 37.70 45.06
CA MET A 15 13.60 37.16 44.54
C MET A 15 13.93 36.17 43.44
N VAL A 16 13.95 34.91 43.88
CA VAL A 16 13.84 33.74 43.02
C VAL A 16 12.51 33.86 42.28
N VAL A 17 12.56 34.05 40.97
CA VAL A 17 11.43 33.74 40.09
C VAL A 17 11.99 32.95 38.92
N ILE A 18 12.09 31.64 39.11
CA ILE A 18 12.37 30.70 38.03
C ILE A 18 11.05 30.55 37.26
N ALA A 19 10.79 31.45 36.31
CA ALA A 19 9.69 31.27 35.37
C ALA A 19 10.08 30.14 34.42
N SER A 20 9.68 28.93 34.77
CA SER A 20 9.91 27.72 33.98
C SER A 20 9.26 27.87 32.61
N ALA A 21 10.08 27.85 31.56
CA ALA A 21 9.65 27.71 30.19
C ALA A 21 8.98 26.33 30.00
N HIS A 22 7.67 26.25 30.25
CA HIS A 22 6.86 25.15 29.73
C HIS A 22 6.28 25.60 28.40
N ALA A 23 7.10 25.39 27.35
CA ALA A 23 6.60 25.32 25.99
C ALA A 23 5.44 24.32 25.96
N ALA A 24 4.25 24.81 25.62
CA ALA A 24 3.09 23.98 25.35
C ALA A 24 3.38 23.16 24.09
N GLN A 25 3.98 21.98 24.28
CA GLN A 25 4.13 21.00 23.22
C GLN A 25 2.77 20.33 23.04
N ALA A 26 1.95 20.94 22.17
CA ALA A 26 0.74 20.33 21.66
C ALA A 26 1.12 18.96 21.08
N GLY A 27 0.69 17.89 21.75
CA GLY A 27 0.91 16.52 21.31
C GLY A 27 0.36 16.37 19.89
N LYS A 28 1.26 16.16 18.92
CA LYS A 28 0.88 15.58 17.64
C LYS A 28 0.30 14.21 17.97
N SER A 29 -1.01 14.07 17.89
CA SER A 29 -1.63 12.75 17.88
C SER A 29 -1.09 12.05 16.63
N GLU A 30 -0.15 11.13 16.83
CA GLU A 30 0.30 10.26 15.75
C GLU A 30 -0.90 9.40 15.35
N ALA A 31 -1.56 9.80 14.28
CA ALA A 31 -2.66 9.07 13.71
C ALA A 31 -2.17 7.65 13.38
N LYS A 32 -2.80 6.65 14.01
CA LYS A 32 -2.63 5.23 13.69
C LYS A 32 -2.66 5.06 12.16
N PRO A 33 -1.69 4.33 11.54
CA PRO A 33 -1.67 4.18 10.10
C PRO A 33 -3.01 3.61 9.63
N ALA A 34 -3.66 4.35 8.73
CA ALA A 34 -4.89 3.89 8.10
C ALA A 34 -4.61 2.55 7.41
N LYS A 35 -5.49 1.56 7.61
CA LYS A 35 -5.42 0.29 6.88
C LYS A 35 -5.34 0.61 5.38
N PRO A 36 -4.40 0.02 4.63
CA PRO A 36 -4.26 0.33 3.21
C PRO A 36 -5.59 0.06 2.49
N ALA A 37 -6.03 1.02 1.67
CA ALA A 37 -7.27 0.91 0.94
C ALA A 37 -7.19 -0.27 -0.04
N MET A 38 -8.11 -1.23 0.12
CA MET A 38 -8.14 -2.42 -0.73
C MET A 38 -8.72 -2.04 -2.11
N SER A 39 -8.04 -2.44 -3.17
CA SER A 39 -8.45 -2.27 -4.57
C SER A 39 -8.77 -3.62 -5.21
N LYS A 40 -9.57 -3.61 -6.29
CA LYS A 40 -9.89 -4.80 -7.06
C LYS A 40 -8.79 -5.07 -8.09
N PHE A 41 -8.27 -6.30 -8.12
CA PHE A 41 -7.27 -6.75 -9.07
C PHE A 41 -7.77 -7.96 -9.84
N LEU A 42 -7.51 -7.98 -11.15
CA LEU A 42 -7.57 -9.17 -11.99
C LEU A 42 -6.16 -9.75 -12.07
N ILE A 43 -5.99 -10.94 -11.54
CA ILE A 43 -4.79 -11.76 -11.69
C ILE A 43 -4.91 -12.51 -13.01
N ILE A 44 -3.83 -12.49 -13.79
CA ILE A 44 -3.66 -13.19 -15.06
C ILE A 44 -2.36 -13.99 -14.91
N SER A 45 -2.47 -15.32 -14.83
CA SER A 45 -1.37 -16.23 -14.52
C SER A 45 -1.15 -17.23 -15.66
N PRO A 46 -0.43 -16.83 -16.73
CA PRO A 46 -0.12 -17.71 -17.84
C PRO A 46 0.88 -18.80 -17.44
N HIS A 47 0.76 -19.94 -18.09
CA HIS A 47 1.66 -21.09 -18.01
C HIS A 47 1.66 -21.81 -19.38
N THR A 48 2.60 -22.71 -19.62
CA THR A 48 2.60 -23.51 -20.86
C THR A 48 1.68 -24.73 -20.76
N GLU A 49 1.42 -25.40 -21.88
CA GLU A 49 0.67 -26.66 -21.89
C GLU A 49 1.35 -27.72 -21.02
N GLU A 50 2.67 -27.81 -21.09
CA GLU A 50 3.49 -28.74 -20.30
C GLU A 50 3.43 -28.45 -18.79
N GLU A 51 3.28 -27.17 -18.42
CA GLU A 51 3.18 -26.71 -17.04
C GLU A 51 1.76 -26.85 -16.46
N CYS A 52 0.76 -27.16 -17.29
CA CYS A 52 -0.65 -27.02 -16.93
C CYS A 52 -1.07 -27.89 -15.74
N LEU A 53 -0.77 -29.19 -15.79
CA LEU A 53 -1.14 -30.11 -14.71
C LEU A 53 -0.40 -29.76 -13.40
N GLN A 54 0.90 -29.49 -13.49
CA GLN A 54 1.71 -29.09 -12.33
C GLN A 54 1.20 -27.78 -11.72
N THR A 55 0.77 -26.83 -12.54
CA THR A 55 0.22 -25.55 -12.06
C THR A 55 -1.10 -25.76 -11.31
N LEU A 56 -1.99 -26.62 -11.81
CA LEU A 56 -3.24 -26.95 -11.13
C LEU A 56 -3.01 -27.67 -9.80
N ASP A 57 -2.04 -28.60 -9.75
CA ASP A 57 -1.64 -29.26 -8.51
C ASP A 57 -1.04 -28.26 -7.51
N ASN A 58 -0.23 -27.32 -7.97
CA ASN A 58 0.33 -26.27 -7.13
C ASN A 58 -0.78 -25.37 -6.57
N VAL A 59 -1.79 -25.00 -7.37
CA VAL A 59 -2.98 -24.27 -6.88
C VAL A 59 -3.72 -25.11 -5.83
N LYS A 60 -4.00 -26.38 -6.10
CA LYS A 60 -4.67 -27.30 -5.16
C LYS A 60 -3.91 -27.40 -3.82
N ALA A 61 -2.58 -27.44 -3.86
CA ALA A 61 -1.73 -27.51 -2.68
C ALA A 61 -1.80 -26.25 -1.80
N MET A 62 -2.23 -25.10 -2.34
CA MET A 62 -2.43 -23.86 -1.56
C MET A 62 -3.64 -23.93 -0.61
N GLY A 63 -4.49 -24.95 -0.73
CA GLY A 63 -5.55 -25.24 0.24
C GLY A 63 -6.83 -25.83 -0.38
N PRO A 64 -7.74 -26.34 0.46
CA PRO A 64 -8.92 -27.11 0.01
C PRO A 64 -9.86 -26.31 -0.90
N ASN A 65 -9.89 -24.98 -0.78
CA ASN A 65 -10.73 -24.08 -1.57
C ASN A 65 -9.90 -23.21 -2.54
N ALA A 66 -8.66 -23.58 -2.83
CA ALA A 66 -7.81 -22.77 -3.69
C ALA A 66 -8.30 -22.80 -5.14
N LEU A 67 -8.54 -24.00 -5.70
CA LEU A 67 -9.01 -24.16 -7.09
C LEU A 67 -10.33 -23.42 -7.36
N SER A 68 -11.25 -23.37 -6.39
CA SER A 68 -12.57 -22.72 -6.56
C SER A 68 -12.51 -21.20 -6.64
N LYS A 69 -11.35 -20.58 -6.44
CA LYS A 69 -11.15 -19.12 -6.56
C LYS A 69 -10.71 -18.71 -7.97
N TRP A 70 -10.36 -19.69 -8.81
CA TRP A 70 -9.79 -19.46 -10.12
C TRP A 70 -10.75 -19.91 -11.21
N ASP A 71 -10.73 -19.15 -12.30
CA ASP A 71 -11.26 -19.55 -13.59
C ASP A 71 -10.07 -19.91 -14.50
N PHE A 72 -10.13 -21.06 -15.16
CA PHE A 72 -9.03 -21.55 -16.02
C PHE A 72 -9.46 -21.64 -17.47
N GLY A 73 -8.65 -21.09 -18.37
CA GLY A 73 -8.84 -21.21 -19.81
C GLY A 73 -8.40 -22.55 -20.38
N CYS A 74 -7.75 -23.43 -19.59
CA CYS A 74 -7.00 -24.58 -20.10
C CYS A 74 -7.84 -25.53 -20.97
N LYS A 75 -9.13 -25.68 -20.68
CA LYS A 75 -10.05 -26.51 -21.48
C LYS A 75 -10.40 -25.93 -22.85
N ASP A 76 -10.13 -24.65 -23.06
CA ASP A 76 -10.33 -23.92 -24.32
C ASP A 76 -8.99 -23.67 -25.05
N GLY A 77 -7.89 -24.27 -24.56
CA GLY A 77 -6.55 -24.07 -25.11
C GLY A 77 -5.82 -22.82 -24.63
N ASP A 78 -6.46 -22.01 -23.78
CA ASP A 78 -5.79 -20.88 -23.12
C ASP A 78 -5.17 -21.32 -21.80
N HIS A 79 -3.87 -21.56 -21.78
CA HIS A 79 -3.12 -21.97 -20.59
C HIS A 79 -2.89 -20.79 -19.62
N THR A 80 -3.98 -20.17 -19.18
CA THR A 80 -4.01 -19.04 -18.26
C THR A 80 -5.03 -19.28 -17.15
N GLY A 81 -4.61 -19.04 -15.91
CA GLY A 81 -5.51 -18.90 -14.77
C GLY A 81 -5.90 -17.43 -14.55
N TYR A 82 -7.16 -17.20 -14.24
CA TYR A 82 -7.73 -15.89 -13.89
C TYR A 82 -8.33 -15.90 -12.50
N MET A 83 -8.16 -14.80 -11.77
CA MET A 83 -8.77 -14.64 -10.46
C MET A 83 -8.96 -13.17 -10.14
N ILE A 84 -10.12 -12.82 -9.58
CA ILE A 84 -10.38 -11.48 -9.05
C ILE A 84 -10.17 -11.48 -7.54
N VAL A 85 -9.33 -10.57 -7.05
CA VAL A 85 -9.08 -10.40 -5.60
C VAL A 85 -9.20 -8.94 -5.18
N MET A 86 -9.43 -8.73 -3.89
CA MET A 86 -9.22 -7.44 -3.24
C MET A 86 -7.84 -7.45 -2.58
N ALA A 87 -6.98 -6.49 -2.91
CA ALA A 87 -5.62 -6.39 -2.36
C ALA A 87 -5.20 -4.93 -2.15
N SER A 88 -4.21 -4.70 -1.28
CA SER A 88 -3.64 -3.36 -1.06
C SER A 88 -2.70 -2.90 -2.17
N SER A 89 -2.11 -3.84 -2.92
CA SER A 89 -1.25 -3.57 -4.07
C SER A 89 -1.23 -4.75 -5.06
N SER A 90 -0.59 -4.56 -6.21
CA SER A 90 -0.35 -5.63 -7.19
C SER A 90 0.48 -6.77 -6.61
N GLU A 91 1.52 -6.44 -5.84
CA GLU A 91 2.43 -7.41 -5.23
C GLU A 91 1.68 -8.28 -4.21
N GLU A 92 0.77 -7.66 -3.44
CA GLU A 92 -0.09 -8.39 -2.51
C GLU A 92 -1.08 -9.30 -3.24
N ALA A 93 -1.66 -8.85 -4.35
CA ALA A 93 -2.52 -9.70 -5.18
C ALA A 93 -1.77 -10.93 -5.70
N LEU A 94 -0.53 -10.75 -6.16
CA LEU A 94 0.32 -11.83 -6.71
C LEU A 94 0.72 -12.91 -5.69
N LYS A 95 0.58 -12.66 -4.38
CA LYS A 95 0.76 -13.71 -3.35
C LYS A 95 -0.25 -14.85 -3.46
N ASN A 96 -1.39 -14.62 -4.13
CA ASN A 96 -2.36 -15.66 -4.40
C ASN A 96 -1.97 -16.58 -5.56
N VAL A 97 -0.91 -16.25 -6.32
CA VAL A 97 -0.39 -17.06 -7.43
C VAL A 97 0.63 -18.07 -6.89
N PRO A 98 0.60 -19.35 -7.35
CA PRO A 98 1.65 -20.31 -7.02
C PRO A 98 3.03 -19.80 -7.42
N GLU A 99 4.05 -20.08 -6.60
CA GLU A 99 5.41 -19.55 -6.81
C GLU A 99 5.99 -19.94 -8.18
N SER A 100 5.71 -21.16 -8.66
CA SER A 100 6.19 -21.71 -9.94
C SER A 100 5.78 -20.93 -11.19
N VAL A 101 4.74 -20.09 -11.09
CA VAL A 101 4.22 -19.30 -12.23
C VAL A 101 4.04 -17.82 -11.88
N ARG A 102 4.45 -17.39 -10.68
CA ARG A 102 4.22 -16.03 -10.18
C ARG A 102 4.99 -14.97 -10.96
N ASP A 103 6.18 -15.31 -11.44
CA ASP A 103 7.06 -14.45 -12.25
C ASP A 103 6.46 -14.14 -13.64
N LYS A 104 5.68 -15.07 -14.19
CA LYS A 104 4.94 -14.92 -15.45
C LYS A 104 3.58 -14.22 -15.28
N ALA A 105 3.09 -14.15 -14.05
CA ALA A 105 1.78 -13.58 -13.74
C ALA A 105 1.80 -12.05 -13.63
N LYS A 106 0.64 -11.44 -13.83
CA LYS A 106 0.40 -10.01 -13.57
C LYS A 106 -0.88 -9.80 -12.78
N ALA A 107 -0.88 -8.77 -11.94
CA ALA A 107 -2.08 -8.28 -11.26
C ALA A 107 -2.46 -6.91 -11.82
N VAL A 108 -3.54 -6.86 -12.58
CA VAL A 108 -4.06 -5.63 -13.19
C VAL A 108 -5.09 -5.03 -12.25
N LYS A 109 -4.88 -3.78 -11.80
CA LYS A 109 -5.90 -3.04 -11.05
C LYS A 109 -7.08 -2.74 -11.98
N VAL A 110 -8.27 -3.16 -11.62
CA VAL A 110 -9.47 -3.04 -12.46
C VAL A 110 -10.52 -2.13 -11.83
N HIS A 111 -11.24 -1.40 -12.68
CA HIS A 111 -12.26 -0.44 -12.29
C HIS A 111 -13.51 -0.60 -13.17
N ARG A 112 -14.67 -0.21 -12.63
CA ARG A 112 -15.90 -0.03 -13.41
C ARG A 112 -16.08 1.46 -13.62
N PHE A 113 -16.31 1.87 -14.85
CA PHE A 113 -16.65 3.25 -15.17
C PHE A 113 -18.15 3.48 -15.02
N THR A 114 -18.49 4.66 -14.51
CA THR A 114 -19.85 5.21 -14.58
C THR A 114 -20.04 5.99 -15.88
N ALA A 115 -21.29 6.14 -16.32
CA ALA A 115 -21.61 6.95 -17.50
C ALA A 115 -21.15 8.42 -17.33
N ALA A 116 -21.22 8.95 -16.10
CA ALA A 116 -20.79 10.31 -15.79
C ALA A 116 -19.26 10.48 -15.92
N GLU A 117 -18.47 9.54 -15.39
CA GLU A 117 -17.01 9.55 -15.57
C GLU A 117 -16.63 9.47 -17.04
N LEU A 118 -17.27 8.57 -17.79
CA LEU A 118 -17.03 8.43 -19.23
C LEU A 118 -17.33 9.73 -19.99
N LYS A 119 -18.45 10.40 -19.67
CA LYS A 119 -18.79 11.71 -20.25
C LYS A 119 -17.70 12.75 -19.95
N SER A 120 -17.24 12.84 -18.70
CA SER A 120 -16.18 13.78 -18.30
C SER A 120 -14.86 13.51 -19.02
N ILE A 121 -14.51 12.24 -19.24
CA ILE A 121 -13.30 11.86 -20.00
C ILE A 121 -13.40 12.35 -21.45
N HIS A 122 -14.54 12.16 -22.12
CA HIS A 122 -14.74 12.68 -23.48
C HIS A 122 -14.64 14.21 -23.57
N GLU A 123 -15.14 14.94 -22.57
CA GLU A 123 -15.06 16.41 -22.55
C GLU A 123 -13.61 16.88 -22.40
N LYS A 124 -12.81 16.23 -21.56
CA LYS A 124 -11.38 16.56 -21.34
C LYS A 124 -10.47 16.22 -22.53
N MET A 125 -10.80 15.20 -23.33
CA MET A 125 -9.98 14.83 -24.49
C MET A 125 -10.23 15.69 -25.73
N LYS A 126 -11.29 16.48 -25.74
CA LYS A 126 -11.62 17.40 -26.85
C LYS A 126 -11.05 18.81 -26.68
N SER A 127 -10.52 19.13 -25.49
CA SER A 127 -9.85 20.40 -25.16
C SER A 127 -8.35 20.30 -25.38
#